data_AF-A0ABD0QQP2-F1
#
_entry.id   AF-A0ABD0QQP2-F1
#
_cell.length_a   1.000
_cell.length_b   1.000
_cell.length_c   1.000
_cell.angle_alpha   90.00
_cell.angle_beta   90.00
_cell.angle_gamma   90.00
#
_symmetry.space_group_name_H-M   'P 1'
#
loop_
_entity.id
_entity.type
_entity.pdbx_description
1 polymer ?
#
loop_
_entity_poly.entity_id
_entity_poly.type
_entity_poly.pdbx_seq_one_letter_code
_entity_poly.pdbx_strand_id
1 'polypeptide(L)' 'EIAIRVFRACTELGIRTVAVYSEQDTGQMHRQKADEAYLIGRGLSPVAAYLHIPDIIKVAK' A
#
# COMPACT_ATOMS: atom_id res chain seq x y z
N GLU A 1 0.07 2.32 10.67
CA GLU A 1 -1.14 2.62 11.45
C GLU A 1 -2.20 3.31 10.57
N ILE A 2 -1.90 4.48 9.99
CA ILE A 2 -2.86 5.21 9.13
C ILE A 2 -3.47 4.41 7.98
N ALA A 3 -2.67 3.62 7.25
CA ALA A 3 -3.17 2.78 6.15
C ALA A 3 -4.24 1.78 6.63
N ILE A 4 -4.00 1.12 7.77
CA ILE A 4 -4.97 0.19 8.39
C ILE A 4 -6.24 0.93 8.81
N ARG A 5 -6.11 2.16 9.32
CA ARG A 5 -7.27 2.99 9.71
C ARG A 5 -8.15 3.33 8.51
N VAL A 6 -7.56 3.67 7.38
CA VAL A 6 -8.28 3.90 6.12
C VAL A 6 -8.93 2.61 5.63
N PHE A 7 -8.21 1.48 5.63
CA PHE A 7 -8.77 0.21 5.18
C PHE A 7 -9.97 -0.21 6.01
N ARG A 8 -9.92 -0.06 7.35
CA ARG A 8 -11.06 -0.35 8.23
C ARG A 8 -12.30 0.46 7.86
N ALA A 9 -12.14 1.77 7.65
CA ALA A 9 -13.26 2.62 7.23
C ALA A 9 -13.80 2.21 5.84
N CYS A 10 -12.93 1.87 4.90
CA CYS A 10 -13.35 1.37 3.58
C CYS A 10 -14.11 0.03 3.69
N THR A 11 -13.62 -0.92 4.50
CA THR A 11 -14.28 -2.20 4.75
C THR A 11 -15.67 -2.02 5.36
N GLU A 12 -15.82 -1.11 6.34
CA GLU A 12 -17.12 -0.76 6.95
C GLU A 12 -18.13 -0.22 5.92
N LEU A 13 -17.63 0.38 4.83
CA LEU A 13 -18.44 0.90 3.72
C LEU A 13 -18.56 -0.07 2.53
N GLY A 14 -18.03 -1.29 2.63
CA GLY A 14 -18.03 -2.26 1.53
C GLY A 14 -17.13 -1.88 0.34
N ILE A 15 -16.13 -1.03 0.56
CA ILE A 15 -15.20 -0.55 -0.47
C ILE A 15 -13.96 -1.45 -0.46
N ARG A 16 -13.58 -1.97 -1.64
CA ARG A 16 -12.33 -2.73 -1.82
C ARG A 16 -11.10 -1.85 -1.66
N THR A 17 -10.05 -2.41 -1.08
CA THR A 17 -8.84 -1.70 -0.66
C THR A 17 -7.60 -2.28 -1.31
N VAL A 18 -6.69 -1.38 -1.70
CA VAL A 18 -5.38 -1.75 -2.27
C VAL A 18 -4.29 -1.12 -1.43
N ALA A 19 -3.33 -1.92 -0.99
CA ALA A 19 -2.12 -1.45 -0.32
C ALA A 19 -0.94 -1.38 -1.30
N VAL A 20 -0.06 -0.41 -1.05
CA VAL A 20 1.29 -0.39 -1.64
C VAL A 20 2.32 -0.54 -0.53
N TYR A 21 3.45 -1.18 -0.84
CA TYR A 21 4.52 -1.40 0.14
C TYR A 21 5.90 -1.40 -0.52
N SER A 22 6.93 -1.08 0.27
CA SER A 22 8.35 -1.18 -0.12
C SER A 22 8.90 -2.58 0.14
N GLU A 23 10.06 -2.94 -0.41
CA GLU A 23 10.68 -4.27 -0.18
C GLU A 23 10.92 -4.53 1.31
N GLN A 24 11.33 -3.50 2.05
CA GLN A 24 11.58 -3.55 3.49
C GLN A 24 10.29 -3.69 4.30
N ASP A 25 9.15 -3.32 3.73
CA ASP A 25 7.82 -3.44 4.36
C ASP A 25 7.05 -4.70 3.96
N THR A 26 7.71 -5.67 3.32
CA THR A 26 7.09 -6.94 2.89
C THR A 26 6.35 -7.67 4.01
N GLY A 27 6.84 -7.59 5.25
CA GLY A 27 6.23 -8.23 6.43
C GLY A 27 5.23 -7.38 7.21
N GLN A 28 4.98 -6.14 6.80
CA GLN A 28 4.20 -5.20 7.62
C GLN A 28 2.69 -5.47 7.60
N MET A 29 2.04 -5.13 8.70
CA MET A 29 0.62 -5.40 8.93
C MET A 29 -0.32 -4.70 7.94
N HIS A 30 0.01 -3.51 7.42
CA HIS A 30 -0.88 -2.81 6.49
C HIS A 30 -1.05 -3.57 5.18
N ARG A 31 -0.01 -4.26 4.71
CA ARG A 31 -0.06 -5.12 3.53
C ARG A 31 -1.08 -6.24 3.69
N GLN A 32 -1.13 -6.86 4.88
CA GLN A 32 -2.01 -8.00 5.16
C GLN A 32 -3.47 -7.61 5.43
N LYS A 33 -3.74 -6.31 5.63
CA LYS A 33 -5.07 -5.79 5.99
C LYS A 33 -5.84 -5.21 4.81
N ALA A 34 -5.22 -5.08 3.65
CA ALA A 34 -5.90 -4.71 2.40
C ALA A 34 -6.34 -5.95 1.63
N ASP A 35 -7.31 -5.79 0.74
CA ASP A 35 -7.79 -6.86 -0.13
C ASP A 35 -6.73 -7.26 -1.18
N GLU A 36 -5.97 -6.28 -1.66
CA GLU A 36 -4.85 -6.47 -2.58
C GLU A 36 -3.62 -5.69 -2.11
N ALA A 37 -2.42 -6.15 -2.47
CA ALA A 37 -1.19 -5.44 -2.14
C ALA A 37 -0.09 -5.57 -3.20
N TYR A 38 0.53 -4.44 -3.55
CA TYR A 38 1.53 -4.35 -4.61
C TYR A 38 2.84 -3.72 -4.13
N LEU A 39 3.95 -4.33 -4.57
CA LEU A 39 5.29 -3.81 -4.33
C LEU A 39 5.54 -2.58 -5.23
N ILE A 40 5.98 -1.47 -4.65
CA ILE A 40 6.35 -0.24 -5.36
C ILE A 40 7.82 0.12 -5.11
N GLY A 41 8.42 0.87 -6.04
CA GLY A 41 9.76 1.43 -5.86
C GLY A 41 10.85 0.37 -5.72
N ARG A 42 10.81 -0.70 -6.53
CA ARG A 42 11.86 -1.74 -6.53
C ARG A 42 13.24 -1.11 -6.68
N GLY A 43 14.18 -1.51 -5.82
CA GLY A 43 15.55 -0.99 -5.81
C GLY A 43 15.69 0.44 -5.26
N LEU A 44 14.61 1.08 -4.81
CA LEU A 44 14.67 2.38 -4.12
C LEU A 44 14.82 2.18 -2.60
N SER A 45 15.23 3.26 -1.91
CA SER A 45 15.16 3.29 -0.45
C SER A 45 13.69 3.23 0.01
N PRO A 46 13.40 2.77 1.24
CA PRO A 46 12.03 2.60 1.72
C PRO A 46 11.19 3.88 1.60
N VAL A 47 11.78 5.02 1.95
CA VAL A 47 11.10 6.33 1.87
C VAL A 47 10.89 6.75 0.42
N ALA A 48 11.90 6.56 -0.44
CA ALA A 48 11.79 6.91 -1.85
C ALA A 48 10.74 6.06 -2.57
N ALA A 49 10.53 4.79 -2.16
CA ALA A 49 9.48 3.95 -2.71
C ALA A 49 8.08 4.55 -2.50
N TYR A 50 7.76 5.04 -1.30
CA TYR A 50 6.46 5.70 -1.03
C TYR A 50 6.31 7.09 -1.65
N LEU A 51 7.41 7.71 -2.08
CA LEU A 51 7.42 8.99 -2.79
C LEU A 51 7.47 8.81 -4.31
N HIS A 52 7.52 7.57 -4.80
CA HIS A 52 7.61 7.27 -6.23
C HIS A 52 6.23 7.35 -6.90
N ILE A 53 5.84 8.58 -7.26
CA ILE A 53 4.55 8.92 -7.88
C ILE A 53 4.17 8.01 -9.07
N PRO A 54 5.06 7.71 -10.04
CA PRO A 54 4.68 6.91 -11.21
C PRO A 54 4.20 5.50 -10.85
N ASP A 55 4.82 4.86 -9.85
CA ASP A 55 4.44 3.50 -9.45
C ASP A 55 3.10 3.50 -8.71
N ILE A 56 2.85 4.50 -7.87
CA ILE A 56 1.58 4.65 -7.16
C ILE A 56 0.44 4.85 -8.16
N ILE A 57 0.63 5.72 -9.15
CA ILE A 57 -0.36 5.94 -10.22
C ILE A 57 -0.56 4.66 -11.03
N LYS A 58 0.51 3.92 -11.33
CA LYS A 58 0.43 2.65 -12.07
C LYS A 58 -0.39 1.60 -11.33
N VAL A 59 -0.26 1.50 -10.01
CA VAL A 59 -1.05 0.56 -9.20
C VAL A 59 -2.52 0.97 -9.13
N ALA A 60 -2.82 2.27 -9.17
CA ALA A 60 -4.19 2.78 -9.08
C ALA A 60 -4.96 2.80 -10.41
N LYS A 61 -4.29 2.62 -11.55
CA LYS A 61 -4.88 2.57 -12.89
C LYS A 61 -5.38 1.18 -13.22
#